data_AF-A0A2S2Q1T4-F1
#
_entry.id   AF-A0A2S2Q1T4-F1
#
_cell.length_a   1.000
_cell.length_b   1.000
_cell.length_c   1.000
_cell.angle_alpha   90.00
_cell.angle_beta   90.00
_cell.angle_gamma   90.00
#
_symmetry.space_group_name_H-M   'P 1'
#
loop_
_entity.id
_entity.type
_entity.pdbx_description
1 polymer ?
#
loop_
_entity_poly.entity_id
_entity_poly.type
_entity_poly.pdbx_seq_one_letter_code
_entity_poly.pdbx_strand_id
1 'polypeptide(L)'
;MYGSQCWTLRKTEEERLAVFERKILRKIYGPIYDQELQGWRKRHNQELTELFNKPNIINEIKRSKLEWAGHAVRKQDSMVQRVLQENPKRKRPLGRPRLRWEDGIKKDFLNAGGAECDHRNWKEVAKNREEWERICSMARWSQRP
;
A
#
# COMPACT_ATOMS: atom_id res chain seq x y z
N MET A 1 11.38 -5.91 3.46
CA MET A 1 9.91 -6.02 3.56
C MET A 1 9.35 -6.93 2.45
N TYR A 2 9.92 -8.14 2.27
CA TYR A 2 9.70 -8.93 1.04
C TYR A 2 8.43 -9.79 1.07
N GLY A 3 8.00 -10.26 2.24
CA GLY A 3 6.82 -11.14 2.35
C GLY A 3 5.47 -10.44 2.07
N SER A 4 5.36 -9.14 2.36
CA SER A 4 4.11 -8.39 2.19
C SER A 4 3.75 -8.10 0.73
N GLN A 5 4.72 -8.23 -0.19
CA GLN A 5 4.55 -7.93 -1.62
C GLN A 5 3.62 -8.93 -2.33
N CYS A 6 3.62 -10.19 -1.89
CA CYS A 6 2.92 -11.29 -2.56
C CYS A 6 1.55 -11.61 -1.94
N TRP A 7 1.16 -10.96 -0.82
CA TRP A 7 -0.07 -11.28 -0.10
C TRP A 7 -1.14 -10.19 -0.21
N THR A 8 -2.40 -10.60 -0.25
CA THR A 8 -3.53 -9.68 -0.24
C THR A 8 -3.73 -9.13 1.18
N LEU A 9 -3.71 -7.81 1.35
CA LEU A 9 -4.01 -7.16 2.63
C LEU A 9 -5.51 -6.92 2.74
N ARG A 10 -6.11 -7.37 3.84
CA ARG A 10 -7.48 -7.00 4.23
C ARG A 10 -7.46 -5.69 5.00
N LYS A 11 -8.58 -4.97 4.97
CA LYS A 11 -8.75 -3.72 5.74
C LYS A 11 -8.46 -3.91 7.24
N THR A 12 -8.87 -5.05 7.81
CA THR A 12 -8.58 -5.40 9.21
C THR A 12 -7.09 -5.56 9.51
N GLU A 13 -6.30 -6.02 8.53
CA GLU A 13 -4.85 -6.17 8.67
C GLU A 13 -4.16 -4.82 8.52
N GLU A 14 -4.62 -3.97 7.59
CA GLU A 14 -4.18 -2.57 7.48
C GLU A 14 -4.41 -1.83 8.81
N GLU A 15 -5.59 -1.92 9.41
CA GLU A 15 -5.90 -1.30 10.70
C GLU A 15 -4.99 -1.79 11.83
N ARG A 16 -4.74 -3.10 11.90
CA ARG A 16 -3.80 -3.68 12.88
C ARG A 16 -2.38 -3.16 12.69
N LEU A 17 -1.91 -3.04 11.44
CA LEU A 17 -0.59 -2.49 11.12
C LEU A 17 -0.48 -1.00 11.49
N ALA A 18 -1.51 -0.19 11.23
CA ALA A 18 -1.55 1.21 11.64
C ALA A 18 -1.54 1.37 13.17
N VAL A 19 -2.27 0.53 13.90
CA VAL A 19 -2.26 0.53 15.38
C VAL A 19 -0.87 0.11 15.89
N PHE A 20 -0.29 -0.91 15.28
CA PHE A 20 1.06 -1.38 15.63
C PHE A 20 2.11 -0.28 15.42
N GLU A 21 2.15 0.36 14.26
CA GLU A 21 3.07 1.46 13.96
C GLU A 21 2.93 2.59 14.98
N ARG A 22 1.71 3.07 15.23
CA ARG A 22 1.48 4.12 16.24
C ARG A 22 1.90 3.71 17.64
N LYS A 23 1.76 2.44 18.01
CA LYS A 23 2.21 1.92 19.31
C LYS A 23 3.74 1.96 19.42
N ILE A 24 4.45 1.58 18.35
CA ILE A 24 5.91 1.65 18.29
C ILE A 24 6.40 3.10 18.30
N LEU A 25 5.81 3.99 17.48
CA LEU A 25 6.18 5.40 17.43
C LEU A 25 6.01 6.08 18.80
N ARG A 26 4.92 5.79 19.52
CA ARG A 26 4.74 6.30 20.91
C ARG A 26 5.80 5.79 21.87
N LYS A 27 6.29 4.56 21.68
CA LYS A 27 7.35 4.00 22.52
C LYS A 27 8.70 4.65 22.23
N ILE A 28 8.97 5.00 20.97
CA ILE A 28 10.22 5.66 20.55
C ILE A 28 10.23 7.14 20.98
N TYR A 29 9.17 7.89 20.65
CA TYR A 29 9.12 9.34 20.93
C TYR A 29 8.69 9.69 22.36
N GLY A 30 8.13 8.73 23.09
CA GLY A 30 7.72 8.91 24.47
C GLY A 30 6.57 9.90 24.69
N PRO A 31 6.20 10.15 25.96
CA PRO A 31 5.20 11.14 26.32
C PRO A 31 5.69 12.57 26.06
N ILE A 32 4.76 13.52 26.08
CA ILE A 32 5.04 14.96 25.98
C ILE A 32 4.55 15.64 27.26
N TYR A 33 5.28 16.65 27.73
CA TYR A 33 4.85 17.47 28.86
C TYR A 33 3.87 18.52 28.35
N ASP A 34 2.67 18.52 28.92
CA ASP A 34 1.61 19.47 28.61
C ASP A 34 1.70 20.64 29.59
N GLN A 35 1.93 21.85 29.04
CA GLN A 35 2.04 23.06 29.85
C GLN A 35 0.69 23.53 30.41
N GLU A 36 -0.42 23.22 29.73
CA GLU A 36 -1.76 23.61 30.19
C GLU A 36 -2.23 22.72 31.34
N LEU A 37 -1.98 21.40 31.22
CA LEU A 37 -2.36 20.42 32.23
C LEU A 37 -1.30 20.23 33.33
N GLN A 38 -0.14 20.90 33.22
CA GLN A 38 1.00 20.77 34.13
C GLN A 38 1.36 19.29 34.40
N GLY A 39 1.46 18.50 33.33
CA GLY A 39 1.64 17.05 33.47
C GLY A 39 2.07 16.33 32.19
N TRP A 40 2.52 15.08 32.35
CA TRP A 40 2.89 14.23 31.22
C TRP A 40 1.66 13.59 30.59
N ARG A 41 1.51 13.75 29.28
CA ARG A 41 0.45 13.09 28.51
C ARG A 41 0.98 12.22 27.38
N LYS A 42 0.11 11.31 26.91
CA LYS A 42 0.35 10.54 25.70
C LYS A 42 0.21 11.44 24.48
N ARG A 43 1.09 11.27 23.49
CA ARG A 43 1.02 11.99 22.21
C ARG A 43 -0.22 11.58 21.39
N HIS A 44 -0.85 12.57 20.77
CA HIS A 44 -1.97 12.41 19.84
C HIS A 44 -1.51 11.83 18.51
N ASN A 45 -2.45 11.34 17.69
CA ASN A 45 -2.11 10.73 16.40
C ASN A 45 -1.53 11.74 15.39
N GLN A 46 -2.00 12.99 15.42
CA GLN A 46 -1.52 14.06 14.55
C GLN A 46 -0.07 14.41 14.87
N GLU A 47 0.24 14.68 16.15
CA GLU A 47 1.60 14.91 16.64
C GLU A 47 2.57 13.80 16.21
N LEU A 48 2.17 12.53 16.32
CA LEU A 48 3.01 11.40 15.88
C LEU A 48 3.25 11.38 14.38
N THR A 49 2.27 11.80 13.58
CA THR A 49 2.37 11.84 12.13
C THR A 49 3.33 12.96 11.70
N GLU A 50 3.23 14.12 12.34
CA GLU A 50 4.13 15.26 12.15
C GLU A 50 5.57 14.93 12.54
N LEU A 51 5.78 14.25 13.67
CA LEU A 51 7.12 13.87 14.15
C LEU A 51 7.79 12.82 13.28
N PHE A 52 7.01 11.84 12.80
CA PHE A 52 7.57 10.77 11.97
C PHE A 52 7.90 11.28 10.57
N ASN A 53 7.10 12.21 10.04
CA ASN A 53 7.28 12.90 8.75
C ASN A 53 7.64 11.96 7.59
N LYS A 54 7.10 10.74 7.61
CA LYS A 54 7.38 9.67 6.66
C LYS A 54 6.07 8.97 6.29
N PRO A 55 6.02 8.28 5.14
CA PRO A 55 4.86 7.48 4.77
C PRO A 55 4.62 6.39 5.81
N ASN A 56 3.34 6.15 6.13
CA ASN A 56 2.96 5.11 7.08
C ASN A 56 3.33 3.70 6.56
N ILE A 57 3.34 2.71 7.43
CA ILE A 57 3.71 1.34 7.08
C ILE A 57 2.83 0.73 5.98
N ILE A 58 1.54 1.07 5.97
CA ILE A 58 0.58 0.56 4.97
C ILE A 58 0.96 1.08 3.58
N ASN A 59 1.31 2.36 3.53
CA ASN A 59 1.74 3.09 2.36
C ASN A 59 3.02 2.45 1.79
N GLU A 60 4.00 2.19 2.66
CA GLU A 60 5.24 1.53 2.24
C GLU A 60 4.98 0.11 1.70
N ILE A 61 4.06 -0.64 2.31
CA ILE A 61 3.65 -1.96 1.80
C ILE A 61 2.97 -1.82 0.42
N LYS A 62 2.08 -0.85 0.23
CA LYS A 62 1.40 -0.60 -1.06
C LYS A 62 2.39 -0.23 -2.15
N ARG A 63 3.35 0.65 -1.86
CA ARG A 63 4.45 0.97 -2.76
C ARG A 63 5.24 -0.28 -3.12
N SER A 64 5.71 -1.03 -2.13
CA SER A 64 6.46 -2.28 -2.33
C SER A 64 5.71 -3.29 -3.20
N LYS A 65 4.37 -3.37 -3.05
CA LYS A 65 3.50 -4.21 -3.88
C LYS A 65 3.44 -3.74 -5.33
N LEU A 66 3.29 -2.44 -5.56
CA LEU A 66 3.30 -1.89 -6.92
C LEU A 66 4.66 -2.08 -7.59
N GLU A 67 5.76 -1.83 -6.88
CA GLU A 67 7.11 -2.08 -7.40
C GLU A 67 7.30 -3.54 -7.81
N TRP A 68 6.88 -4.49 -6.96
CA TRP A 68 6.92 -5.91 -7.25
C TRP A 68 6.00 -6.30 -8.40
N ALA A 69 4.79 -5.72 -8.50
CA ALA A 69 3.87 -5.98 -9.60
C ALA A 69 4.45 -5.55 -10.94
N GLY A 70 5.10 -4.37 -10.99
CA GLY A 70 5.83 -3.92 -12.16
C GLY A 70 6.98 -4.84 -12.54
N HIS A 71 7.77 -5.28 -11.55
CA HIS A 71 8.83 -6.26 -11.76
C HIS A 71 8.28 -7.58 -12.32
N ALA A 72 7.20 -8.10 -11.74
CA ALA A 72 6.58 -9.36 -12.15
C ALA A 72 6.04 -9.33 -13.59
N VAL A 73 5.51 -8.17 -14.04
CA VAL A 73 5.06 -7.99 -15.44
C VAL A 73 6.23 -7.93 -16.41
N ARG A 74 7.31 -7.21 -16.04
CA ARG A 74 8.47 -6.97 -16.92
C ARG A 74 9.45 -8.13 -16.99
N LYS A 75 9.45 -9.03 -15.99
CA LYS A 75 10.36 -10.17 -15.95
C LYS A 75 9.96 -11.21 -17.01
N GLN A 76 10.64 -11.14 -18.15
CA GLN A 76 10.47 -12.04 -19.29
C GLN A 76 10.70 -13.50 -18.89
N ASP A 77 9.92 -14.38 -19.50
CA ASP A 77 10.00 -15.84 -19.38
C ASP A 77 9.99 -16.39 -17.95
N SER A 78 9.35 -15.64 -17.03
CA SER A 78 9.19 -16.09 -15.65
C SER A 78 7.86 -16.82 -15.44
N MET A 79 7.86 -17.83 -14.58
CA MET A 79 6.64 -18.51 -14.14
C MET A 79 5.60 -17.51 -13.59
N VAL A 80 6.06 -16.47 -12.89
CA VAL A 80 5.20 -15.40 -12.36
C VAL A 80 4.51 -14.65 -13.48
N GLN A 81 5.23 -14.27 -14.54
CA GLN A 81 4.65 -13.59 -15.70
C GLN A 81 3.61 -14.47 -16.40
N ARG A 82 3.89 -15.76 -16.59
CA ARG A 82 2.95 -16.73 -17.19
C ARG A 82 1.65 -16.82 -16.37
N VAL A 83 1.76 -17.04 -15.05
CA VAL A 83 0.61 -17.10 -14.14
C VAL A 83 -0.17 -15.78 -14.10
N LEU A 84 0.49 -14.63 -14.23
CA LEU A 84 -0.19 -13.32 -14.29
C LEU A 84 -0.95 -13.09 -15.59
N GLN A 85 -0.54 -13.73 -16.68
CA GLN A 85 -1.22 -13.66 -17.98
C GLN A 85 -2.38 -14.66 -18.09
N GLU A 86 -2.31 -15.77 -17.35
CA GLU A 86 -3.39 -16.75 -17.30
C GLU A 86 -4.69 -16.15 -16.75
N ASN A 87 -5.76 -16.27 -17.54
CA ASN A 87 -7.11 -15.88 -17.15
C ASN A 87 -8.00 -17.12 -17.01
N PRO A 88 -8.04 -17.78 -15.84
CA PRO A 88 -8.85 -18.97 -15.64
C PRO A 88 -10.33 -18.64 -15.82
N LYS A 89 -10.99 -19.29 -16.79
CA LYS A 89 -12.37 -19.00 -17.23
C LYS A 89 -13.48 -19.42 -16.24
N ARG A 90 -13.14 -19.87 -15.03
CA ARG A 90 -14.11 -20.38 -14.05
C ARG A 90 -14.89 -19.21 -13.41
N LYS A 91 -16.21 -19.37 -13.26
CA LYS A 91 -17.06 -18.40 -12.56
C LYS A 91 -16.69 -18.33 -11.06
N ARG A 92 -16.67 -17.12 -10.50
CA ARG A 92 -16.46 -16.90 -9.06
C ARG A 92 -17.75 -17.17 -8.29
N PRO A 93 -17.68 -17.65 -7.04
CA PRO A 93 -18.86 -17.79 -6.19
C PRO A 93 -19.51 -16.42 -5.96
N LEU A 94 -20.84 -16.37 -5.90
CA LEU A 94 -21.60 -15.16 -5.59
C LEU A 94 -21.45 -14.80 -4.09
N GLY A 95 -21.62 -13.51 -3.77
CA GLY A 95 -21.54 -13.00 -2.40
C GLY A 95 -20.19 -12.38 -2.07
N ARG A 96 -19.42 -13.00 -1.17
CA ARG A 96 -18.11 -12.51 -0.71
C ARG A 96 -16.95 -13.38 -1.25
N PRO A 97 -16.61 -13.29 -2.55
CA PRO A 97 -15.40 -13.90 -3.09
C PRO A 97 -14.15 -13.49 -2.31
N ARG A 98 -13.16 -14.39 -2.26
CA ARG A 98 -11.83 -14.05 -1.71
C ARG A 98 -11.17 -13.01 -2.60
N LEU A 99 -10.54 -12.01 -1.97
CA LEU A 99 -9.84 -10.93 -2.65
C LEU A 99 -8.55 -11.47 -3.28
N ARG A 100 -8.38 -11.29 -4.60
CA ARG A 100 -7.15 -11.70 -5.30
C ARG A 100 -6.05 -10.67 -5.07
N TRP A 101 -4.81 -11.11 -5.21
CA TRP A 101 -3.66 -10.22 -5.21
C TRP A 101 -3.80 -9.13 -6.29
N GLU A 102 -4.21 -9.51 -7.50
CA GLU A 102 -4.45 -8.57 -8.62
C GLU A 102 -5.56 -7.54 -8.31
N ASP A 103 -6.61 -7.93 -7.56
CA ASP A 103 -7.67 -6.99 -7.17
C ASP A 103 -7.11 -5.92 -6.21
N GLY A 104 -6.14 -6.30 -5.35
CA GLY A 104 -5.40 -5.37 -4.50
C GLY A 104 -4.50 -4.43 -5.31
N ILE A 105 -3.72 -4.96 -6.26
CA ILE A 105 -2.86 -4.15 -7.14
C ILE A 105 -3.68 -3.14 -7.93
N LYS A 106 -4.81 -3.55 -8.51
CA LYS A 106 -5.71 -2.63 -9.23
C LYS A 106 -6.18 -1.48 -8.33
N LYS A 107 -6.59 -1.81 -7.10
CA LYS A 107 -7.03 -0.80 -6.14
C LYS A 107 -5.89 0.17 -5.76
N ASP A 108 -4.70 -0.36 -5.46
CA ASP A 108 -3.55 0.45 -5.08
C ASP A 108 -3.05 1.31 -6.25
N PHE A 109 -3.06 0.78 -7.47
CA PHE A 109 -2.76 1.49 -8.71
C PHE A 109 -3.73 2.66 -8.94
N LEU A 110 -5.04 2.44 -8.80
CA LEU A 110 -6.05 3.49 -8.93
C LEU A 110 -5.88 4.57 -7.86
N ASN A 111 -5.62 4.19 -6.61
CA ASN A 111 -5.37 5.14 -5.51
C ASN A 111 -4.08 5.96 -5.74
N ALA A 112 -3.12 5.44 -6.49
CA ALA A 112 -1.86 6.10 -6.80
C ALA A 112 -1.93 7.03 -8.03
N GLY A 113 -3.13 7.36 -8.51
CA GLY A 113 -3.31 8.24 -9.68
C GLY A 113 -3.40 7.50 -11.01
N GLY A 114 -3.40 6.16 -11.01
CA GLY A 114 -3.53 5.37 -12.24
C GLY A 114 -4.86 5.53 -12.98
N ALA A 115 -5.87 6.17 -12.37
CA ALA A 115 -7.13 6.51 -13.04
C ALA A 115 -6.97 7.59 -14.11
N GLU A 116 -5.96 8.45 -14.00
CA GLU A 116 -5.61 9.45 -15.02
C GLU A 116 -4.97 8.81 -16.26
N CYS A 117 -4.51 7.56 -16.14
CA CYS A 117 -3.95 6.75 -17.22
C CYS A 117 -5.06 6.11 -18.08
N ASP A 118 -5.93 6.92 -18.68
CA ASP A 118 -6.63 6.63 -19.94
C ASP A 118 -7.35 5.26 -20.05
N HIS A 119 -7.90 4.75 -18.94
CA HIS A 119 -8.52 3.41 -18.84
C HIS A 119 -7.61 2.22 -19.20
N ARG A 120 -6.29 2.42 -19.26
CA ARG A 120 -5.33 1.35 -19.60
C ARG A 120 -5.26 0.33 -18.49
N ASN A 121 -5.07 -0.93 -18.90
CA ASN A 121 -4.82 -2.00 -17.96
C ASN A 121 -3.51 -1.69 -17.20
N TRP A 122 -3.51 -1.78 -15.86
CA TRP A 122 -2.29 -1.53 -15.06
C TRP A 122 -1.09 -2.35 -15.55
N LYS A 123 -1.32 -3.52 -16.16
CA LYS A 123 -0.28 -4.36 -16.78
C LYS A 123 0.39 -3.69 -17.99
N GLU A 124 -0.34 -2.90 -18.77
CA GLU A 124 0.20 -2.18 -19.93
C GLU A 124 1.07 -1.01 -19.46
N VAL A 125 0.56 -0.26 -18.48
CA VAL A 125 1.32 0.83 -17.84
C VAL A 125 2.58 0.29 -17.15
N ALA A 126 2.49 -0.88 -16.51
CA ALA A 126 3.63 -1.54 -15.88
C ALA A 126 4.75 -1.95 -16.85
N LYS A 127 4.49 -2.05 -18.16
CA LYS A 127 5.56 -2.31 -19.15
C LYS A 127 6.48 -1.10 -19.31
N ASN A 128 5.92 0.11 -19.24
CA ASN A 128 6.69 1.35 -19.28
C ASN A 128 7.30 1.60 -17.88
N ARG A 129 8.62 1.45 -17.79
CA ARG A 129 9.32 1.57 -16.51
C ARG A 129 9.18 2.96 -15.89
N GLU A 130 9.32 4.01 -16.69
CA GLU A 130 9.28 5.39 -16.20
C GLU A 130 7.87 5.77 -15.72
N GLU A 131 6.85 5.40 -16.48
CA GLU A 131 5.45 5.66 -16.13
C GLU A 131 5.04 4.87 -14.88
N TRP A 132 5.52 3.62 -14.76
CA TRP A 132 5.29 2.81 -13.57
C TRP A 132 6.01 3.35 -12.33
N GLU A 133 7.27 3.78 -12.48
CA GLU A 133 8.04 4.41 -11.39
C GLU A 133 7.40 5.73 -10.95
N ARG A 134 6.87 6.52 -11.89
CA ARG A 134 6.07 7.70 -11.60
C ARG A 134 4.85 7.34 -10.76
N ILE A 135 4.09 6.30 -11.07
CA ILE A 135 2.92 5.89 -10.28
C ILE A 135 3.32 5.36 -8.90
N CYS A 136 4.39 4.57 -8.81
CA CYS A 136 4.91 4.09 -7.52
C CYS A 136 5.36 5.26 -6.62
N SER A 137 5.89 6.33 -7.23
CA SER A 137 6.33 7.55 -6.53
C SER A 137 5.19 8.54 -6.25
N MET A 138 4.23 8.63 -7.19
CA MET A 138 3.03 9.46 -7.15
C MET A 138 1.85 8.78 -6.48
N ALA A 139 2.07 7.69 -5.74
CA ALA A 139 1.15 7.29 -4.69
C ALA A 139 1.02 8.46 -3.70
N ARG A 140 0.24 9.49 -4.08
CA ARG A 140 0.07 10.76 -3.39
C ARG A 140 -0.58 10.37 -2.09
N TRP A 141 0.27 10.31 -1.08
CA TRP A 141 -0.07 9.90 0.26
C TRP A 141 -1.03 10.93 0.83
N SER A 142 -2.34 10.74 0.59
CA SER A 142 -3.33 11.49 1.34
C SER A 142 -3.17 11.05 2.80
N GLN A 143 -2.42 11.83 3.57
CA GLN A 143 -2.68 11.95 4.99
C GLN A 143 -4.09 12.53 5.06
N ARG A 144 -5.10 11.65 5.12
CA ARG A 144 -6.43 12.13 5.47
C ARG A 144 -6.31 12.69 6.90
N PRO A 145 -6.77 13.93 7.13
CA PRO A 145 -6.75 14.55 8.46
C PRO A 145 -7.53 13.73 9.49
#